data_AF-X1UNX7-F1
#
_entry.id   AF-X1UNX7-F1
#
_cell.length_a   1.000
_cell.length_b   1.000
_cell.length_c   1.000
_cell.angle_alpha   90.00
_cell.angle_beta   90.00
_cell.angle_gamma   90.00
#
_symmetry.space_group_name_H-M   'P 1'
#
loop_
_entity.id
_entity.type
_entity.pdbx_description
1 polymer ?
#
loop_
_entity_poly.entity_id
_entity_poly.type
_entity_poly.pdbx_seq_one_letter_code
_entity_poly.pdbx_strand_id
1 'polypeptide(L)'
;MTPEDWPYPTNAVFNPAAAKLNSEVLLLIRVEDMRGFSHLTVARSADGFTNWEIDSTPTLEADQSSREERWGLEDARIVWLEEQKQFAVTYVSFSEGGPVVSLAITKNFKAFARLGSLLPPEDKDACLFPRRFNGRFALIHRPIVRGEAHMWISFSPD
;
A
#
# COMPACT_ATOMS: atom_id res chain seq x y z
N MET A 1 -15.07 -4.13 -10.42
CA MET A 1 -13.86 -4.36 -11.21
C MET A 1 -13.49 -5.81 -11.08
N THR A 2 -13.14 -6.46 -12.17
CA THR A 2 -12.69 -7.86 -12.23
C THR A 2 -11.36 -7.93 -12.97
N PRO A 3 -10.64 -9.07 -12.94
CA PRO A 3 -9.36 -9.23 -13.65
C PRO A 3 -9.47 -8.92 -15.16
N GLU A 4 -10.63 -9.11 -15.78
CA GLU A 4 -10.86 -8.83 -17.20
C GLU A 4 -10.87 -7.33 -17.54
N ASP A 5 -11.06 -6.46 -16.55
CA ASP A 5 -11.00 -5.00 -16.75
C ASP A 5 -9.55 -4.50 -16.93
N TRP A 6 -8.55 -5.32 -16.57
CA TRP A 6 -7.15 -4.89 -16.58
C TRP A 6 -6.54 -4.92 -17.98
N PRO A 7 -5.74 -3.90 -18.34
CA PRO A 7 -5.11 -3.82 -19.66
C PRO A 7 -3.90 -4.76 -19.84
N TYR A 8 -3.63 -5.62 -18.85
CA TYR A 8 -2.55 -6.61 -18.86
C TYR A 8 -2.98 -7.87 -18.09
N PRO A 9 -2.28 -9.01 -18.24
CA PRO A 9 -2.67 -10.25 -17.58
C PRO A 9 -2.65 -10.16 -16.06
N THR A 10 -3.77 -10.51 -15.43
CA THR A 10 -3.92 -10.55 -13.97
C THR A 10 -4.72 -11.77 -13.56
N ASN A 11 -4.37 -12.37 -12.42
CA ASN A 11 -5.10 -13.50 -11.85
C ASN A 11 -6.26 -13.03 -10.96
N ALA A 12 -6.02 -12.02 -10.12
CA ALA A 12 -7.01 -11.49 -9.19
C ALA A 12 -6.77 -10.00 -8.90
N VAL A 13 -7.84 -9.26 -8.61
CA VAL A 13 -7.81 -7.85 -8.22
C VAL A 13 -8.67 -7.63 -6.97
N PHE A 14 -8.08 -7.09 -5.90
CA PHE A 14 -8.74 -7.03 -4.59
C PHE A 14 -8.04 -6.03 -3.63
N ASN A 15 -8.53 -5.96 -2.38
CA ASN A 15 -7.96 -5.18 -1.27
C ASN A 15 -7.44 -3.77 -1.63
N PRO A 16 -8.27 -2.91 -2.26
CA PRO A 16 -7.81 -1.60 -2.67
C PRO A 16 -7.71 -0.63 -1.49
N ALA A 17 -6.64 0.16 -1.47
CA ALA A 17 -6.62 1.40 -0.73
C ALA A 17 -7.43 2.45 -1.49
N ALA A 18 -8.11 3.37 -0.79
CA ALA A 18 -8.88 4.44 -1.42
C ALA A 18 -8.44 5.81 -0.91
N ALA A 19 -8.44 6.80 -1.80
CA ALA A 19 -8.20 8.20 -1.45
C ALA A 19 -8.93 9.14 -2.40
N LYS A 20 -9.16 10.38 -1.94
CA LYS A 20 -9.57 11.46 -2.83
C LYS A 20 -8.31 12.17 -3.35
N LEU A 21 -8.16 12.25 -4.67
CA LEU A 21 -7.09 12.98 -5.33
C LEU A 21 -7.72 14.07 -6.20
N ASN A 22 -7.56 15.33 -5.80
CA ASN A 22 -8.25 16.46 -6.43
C ASN A 22 -9.78 16.26 -6.42
N SER A 23 -10.41 16.20 -7.59
CA SER A 23 -11.84 15.96 -7.78
C SER A 23 -12.20 14.49 -7.97
N GLU A 24 -11.22 13.58 -8.02
CA GLU A 24 -11.44 12.16 -8.37
C GLU A 24 -11.28 11.27 -7.13
N VAL A 25 -11.92 10.11 -7.20
CA VAL A 25 -11.64 8.97 -6.33
C VAL A 25 -10.54 8.13 -6.97
N LEU A 26 -9.52 7.86 -6.18
CA LEU A 26 -8.41 7.00 -6.55
C LEU A 26 -8.47 5.72 -5.72
N LEU A 27 -8.29 4.60 -6.40
CA LEU A 27 -7.97 3.32 -5.77
C LEU A 27 -6.53 2.96 -6.07
N LEU A 28 -5.81 2.43 -5.07
CA LEU A 28 -4.54 1.75 -5.24
C LEU A 28 -4.78 0.27 -4.93
N ILE A 29 -4.94 -0.52 -5.98
CA ILE A 29 -5.54 -1.84 -5.98
C ILE A 29 -4.44 -2.88 -5.91
N ARG A 30 -4.59 -3.88 -5.03
CA ARG A 30 -3.73 -5.07 -5.05
C ARG A 30 -4.12 -5.92 -6.24
N VAL A 31 -3.14 -6.21 -7.07
CA VAL A 31 -3.28 -7.05 -8.26
C VAL A 31 -2.35 -8.23 -8.10
N GLU A 32 -2.89 -9.44 -8.14
CA GLU A 32 -2.09 -10.65 -8.21
C GLU A 32 -1.87 -11.03 -9.67
N ASP A 33 -0.60 -11.19 -10.06
CA ASP A 33 -0.22 -11.60 -11.41
C ASP A 33 -0.40 -13.12 -11.63
N MET A 34 -0.19 -13.58 -12.86
CA MET A 34 -0.34 -15.00 -13.24
C MET A 34 0.70 -15.92 -12.58
N ARG A 35 1.70 -15.38 -11.87
CA ARG A 35 2.70 -16.14 -11.11
C ARG A 35 2.34 -16.22 -9.62
N GLY A 36 1.29 -15.52 -9.19
CA GLY A 36 0.89 -15.41 -7.78
C GLY A 36 1.61 -14.29 -7.02
N PHE A 37 2.38 -13.42 -7.70
CA PHE A 37 3.02 -12.27 -7.06
C PHE A 37 2.12 -11.05 -7.16
N SER A 38 2.07 -10.25 -6.08
CA SER A 38 1.23 -9.06 -6.04
C SER A 38 2.01 -7.77 -6.37
N HIS A 39 1.35 -6.85 -7.04
CA HIS A 39 1.78 -5.46 -7.22
C HIS A 39 0.59 -4.52 -6.99
N LEU A 40 0.85 -3.20 -7.01
CA LEU A 40 -0.18 -2.20 -6.79
C LEU A 40 -0.45 -1.41 -8.06
N THR A 41 -1.72 -1.22 -8.39
CA THR A 41 -2.15 -0.50 -9.60
C THR A 41 -3.20 0.53 -9.28
N VAL A 42 -3.04 1.73 -9.83
CA VAL A 42 -4.00 2.80 -9.66
C VAL A 42 -5.18 2.61 -10.62
N ALA A 43 -6.38 2.87 -10.10
CA ALA A 43 -7.54 3.19 -10.91
C ALA A 43 -8.15 4.51 -10.43
N ARG A 44 -8.67 5.32 -11.35
CA ARG A 44 -9.30 6.62 -11.05
C ARG A 44 -10.73 6.63 -11.56
N SER A 45 -11.62 7.26 -10.81
CA SER A 45 -13.00 7.48 -11.21
C SER A 45 -13.48 8.84 -10.70
N ALA A 46 -14.23 9.56 -11.51
CA ALA A 46 -14.79 10.85 -11.12
C ALA A 46 -15.83 10.72 -9.99
N ASP A 47 -16.62 9.63 -9.98
CA ASP A 47 -17.68 9.39 -8.98
C ASP A 47 -17.28 8.35 -7.91
N GLY A 48 -16.25 7.55 -8.17
CA GLY A 48 -15.84 6.45 -7.29
C GLY A 48 -16.72 5.21 -7.38
N PHE A 49 -17.58 5.11 -8.39
CA PHE A 49 -18.50 3.99 -8.61
C PHE A 49 -18.36 3.40 -10.01
N THR A 50 -18.22 4.23 -11.04
CA THR A 50 -18.25 3.83 -12.46
C THR A 50 -17.06 4.39 -13.24
N ASN A 51 -16.91 3.94 -14.50
CA ASN A 51 -15.95 4.49 -15.46
C ASN A 51 -14.51 4.57 -14.90
N TRP A 52 -14.02 3.47 -14.34
CA TRP A 52 -12.69 3.40 -13.78
C TRP A 52 -11.62 3.41 -14.88
N GLU A 53 -10.73 4.39 -14.83
CA GLU A 53 -9.52 4.46 -15.65
C GLU A 53 -8.37 3.77 -14.90
N ILE A 54 -8.00 2.58 -15.37
CA ILE A 54 -6.93 1.76 -14.79
C ILE A 54 -5.60 2.10 -15.48
N ASP A 55 -4.53 2.27 -14.71
CA ASP A 55 -3.19 2.48 -15.28
C ASP A 55 -2.80 1.30 -16.20
N SER A 56 -2.22 1.60 -17.37
CA SER A 56 -1.89 0.61 -18.41
C SER A 56 -0.80 -0.40 -18.00
N THR A 57 -0.09 -0.11 -16.92
CA THR A 57 0.97 -0.93 -16.34
C THR A 57 0.86 -0.88 -14.82
N PRO A 58 1.46 -1.83 -14.09
CA PRO A 58 1.62 -1.71 -12.64
C PRO A 58 2.11 -0.31 -12.22
N THR A 59 1.47 0.29 -11.21
CA THR A 59 1.86 1.62 -10.73
C THR A 59 3.02 1.54 -9.73
N LEU A 60 3.01 0.51 -8.88
CA LEU A 60 4.10 0.23 -7.95
C LEU A 60 4.37 -1.28 -7.91
N GLU A 61 5.57 -1.66 -8.36
CA GLU A 61 6.05 -3.04 -8.38
C GLU A 61 7.09 -3.29 -7.29
N ALA A 62 7.30 -4.55 -6.96
CA ALA A 62 8.41 -4.98 -6.13
C ALA A 62 9.76 -4.59 -6.74
N ASP A 63 10.65 -3.98 -5.95
CA ASP A 63 12.08 -3.92 -6.27
C ASP A 63 12.71 -5.30 -6.06
N GLN A 64 13.02 -6.01 -7.15
CA GLN A 64 13.64 -7.34 -7.08
C GLN A 64 15.04 -7.33 -6.45
N SER A 65 15.71 -6.18 -6.41
CA SER A 65 17.01 -6.02 -5.76
C SER A 65 16.90 -5.85 -4.23
N SER A 66 15.73 -5.47 -3.71
CA SER A 66 15.43 -5.38 -2.28
C SER A 66 15.39 -6.76 -1.62
N ARG A 67 15.67 -6.81 -0.32
CA ARG A 67 15.54 -8.01 0.52
C ARG A 67 14.15 -8.12 1.16
N GLU A 68 13.41 -7.02 1.22
CA GLU A 68 12.17 -6.87 1.95
C GLU A 68 10.95 -7.10 1.05
N GLU A 69 11.02 -6.73 -0.24
CA GLU A 69 9.84 -6.67 -1.10
C GLU A 69 9.91 -7.51 -2.38
N ARG A 70 10.95 -8.33 -2.55
CA ARG A 70 11.26 -9.08 -3.79
C ARG A 70 10.10 -9.91 -4.36
N TRP A 71 9.17 -10.37 -3.52
CA TRP A 71 8.08 -11.27 -3.91
C TRP A 71 6.72 -10.58 -4.01
N GLY A 72 6.66 -9.26 -3.87
CA GLY A 72 5.44 -8.51 -4.14
C GLY A 72 5.07 -7.51 -3.07
N LEU A 73 4.08 -6.70 -3.43
CA LEU A 73 3.51 -5.63 -2.62
C LEU A 73 2.02 -5.90 -2.40
N GLU A 74 1.56 -5.81 -1.16
CA GLU A 74 0.19 -6.20 -0.82
C GLU A 74 -0.52 -5.17 0.07
N ASP A 75 -1.86 -5.19 -0.03
CA ASP A 75 -2.82 -4.60 0.91
C ASP A 75 -2.45 -3.19 1.38
N ALA A 76 -2.29 -2.28 0.42
CA ALA A 76 -1.95 -0.89 0.73
C ALA A 76 -3.04 -0.18 1.53
N ARG A 77 -2.64 0.79 2.37
CA ARG A 77 -3.50 1.79 2.99
C ARG A 77 -2.94 3.17 2.67
N ILE A 78 -3.82 4.14 2.40
CA ILE A 78 -3.45 5.50 2.01
C ILE A 78 -3.92 6.48 3.07
N VAL A 79 -3.04 7.41 3.43
CA VAL A 79 -3.32 8.50 4.35
C VAL A 79 -2.76 9.80 3.78
N TRP A 80 -3.57 10.85 3.76
CA TRP A 80 -3.06 12.19 3.51
C TRP A 80 -2.39 12.73 4.79
N LEU A 81 -1.12 13.09 4.69
CA LEU A 81 -0.37 13.70 5.78
C LEU A 81 -0.35 15.22 5.61
N GLU A 82 -1.24 15.91 6.32
CA GLU A 82 -1.42 17.37 6.21
C GLU A 82 -0.12 18.16 6.43
N GLU A 83 0.68 17.77 7.42
CA GLU A 83 1.96 18.44 7.75
C GLU A 83 2.99 18.29 6.61
N GLN A 84 3.02 17.14 5.95
CA GLN A 84 3.99 16.84 4.88
C GLN A 84 3.46 17.18 3.47
N LYS A 85 2.16 17.49 3.33
CA LYS A 85 1.49 17.77 2.05
C LYS A 85 1.74 16.67 1.01
N GLN A 86 1.63 15.43 1.45
CA GLN A 86 1.80 14.24 0.62
C GLN A 86 0.98 13.08 1.19
N PHE A 87 0.70 12.11 0.33
CA PHE A 87 0.13 10.83 0.76
C PHE A 87 1.22 9.93 1.29
N ALA A 88 0.96 9.31 2.43
CA ALA A 88 1.65 8.13 2.92
C ALA A 88 0.90 6.89 2.46
N VAL A 89 1.65 5.89 1.99
CA VAL A 89 1.16 4.59 1.57
C VAL A 89 1.87 3.55 2.41
N THR A 90 1.16 2.96 3.37
CA THR A 90 1.64 1.78 4.09
C THR A 90 1.20 0.55 3.34
N TYR A 91 2.11 -0.40 3.14
CA TYR A 91 1.83 -1.64 2.40
C TYR A 91 2.68 -2.78 2.94
N VAL A 92 2.27 -4.01 2.66
CA VAL A 92 3.09 -5.17 2.99
C VAL A 92 4.11 -5.39 1.88
N SER A 93 5.39 -5.40 2.23
CA SER A 93 6.47 -5.91 1.39
C SER A 93 6.67 -7.37 1.73
N PHE A 94 6.66 -8.24 0.72
CA PHE A 94 6.83 -9.68 0.92
C PHE A 94 8.16 -10.19 0.35
N SER A 95 8.84 -11.04 1.12
CA SER A 95 10.08 -11.68 0.72
C SER A 95 10.32 -12.99 1.48
N GLU A 96 11.51 -13.57 1.28
CA GLU A 96 11.97 -14.77 2.00
C GLU A 96 12.00 -14.59 3.52
N GLY A 97 12.21 -13.36 3.99
CA GLY A 97 12.17 -13.04 5.42
C GLY A 97 10.76 -12.97 6.01
N GLY A 98 9.73 -13.22 5.20
CA GLY A 98 8.34 -13.05 5.56
C GLY A 98 7.84 -11.62 5.28
N PRO A 99 6.58 -11.33 5.66
CA PRO A 99 5.95 -10.05 5.43
C PRO A 99 6.47 -8.97 6.38
N VAL A 100 6.75 -7.79 5.84
CA VAL A 100 7.06 -6.59 6.62
C VAL A 100 6.16 -5.43 6.20
N VAL A 101 5.95 -4.50 7.13
CA VAL A 101 5.24 -3.25 6.86
C VAL A 101 6.22 -2.23 6.29
N SER A 102 5.98 -1.78 5.07
CA SER A 102 6.76 -0.75 4.39
C SER A 102 5.96 0.55 4.22
N LEU A 103 6.69 1.64 4.01
CA LEU A 103 6.15 2.96 3.75
C LEU A 103 6.70 3.54 2.45
N ALA A 104 5.81 4.10 1.64
CA ALA A 104 6.17 4.99 0.54
C ALA A 104 5.38 6.30 0.65
N ILE A 105 5.93 7.37 0.08
CA ILE A 105 5.28 8.67 -0.02
C ILE A 105 5.08 9.09 -1.47
N THR A 106 3.97 9.75 -1.75
CA THR A 106 3.66 10.27 -3.09
C THR A 106 2.79 11.52 -3.01
N LYS A 107 2.83 12.36 -4.04
CA LYS A 107 1.92 13.50 -4.18
C LYS A 107 0.82 13.26 -5.24
N ASN A 108 1.03 12.29 -6.12
CA ASN A 108 0.26 12.17 -7.36
C ASN A 108 -0.02 10.72 -7.79
N PHE A 109 0.48 9.72 -7.05
CA PHE A 109 0.36 8.30 -7.38
C PHE A 109 0.92 7.95 -8.76
N LYS A 110 1.91 8.72 -9.23
CA LYS A 110 2.71 8.42 -10.44
C LYS A 110 4.18 8.16 -10.09
N ALA A 111 4.69 8.90 -9.11
CA ALA A 111 6.03 8.71 -8.56
C ALA A 111 5.94 8.44 -7.06
N PHE A 112 6.72 7.47 -6.59
CA PHE A 112 6.78 7.06 -5.19
C PHE A 112 8.21 7.15 -4.70
N ALA A 113 8.42 7.79 -3.55
CA ALA A 113 9.65 7.63 -2.80
C ALA A 113 9.42 6.54 -1.75
N ARG A 114 10.10 5.40 -1.91
CA ARG A 114 10.09 4.31 -0.92
C ARG A 114 10.94 4.73 0.27
N LEU A 115 10.37 4.63 1.47
CA LEU A 115 11.08 4.85 2.74
C LEU A 115 11.54 3.53 3.38
N GLY A 116 11.11 2.40 2.83
CA GLY A 116 11.50 1.05 3.26
C GLY A 116 10.61 0.50 4.35
N SER A 117 11.09 -0.58 4.98
CA SER A 117 10.39 -1.25 6.09
C SER A 117 10.39 -0.37 7.34
N LEU A 118 9.22 -0.25 7.97
CA LEU A 118 9.02 0.45 9.24
C LEU A 118 9.26 -0.45 10.46
N LEU A 119 9.00 -1.76 10.33
CA LEU A 119 8.95 -2.70 11.45
C LEU A 119 9.55 -4.07 11.07
N PRO A 120 10.17 -4.80 12.02
CA PRO A 120 10.65 -6.15 11.77
C PRO A 120 9.52 -7.15 11.41
N PRO A 121 9.82 -8.22 10.64
CA PRO A 121 8.85 -9.28 10.35
C PRO A 121 8.56 -10.16 11.58
N GLU A 122 7.44 -10.90 11.61
CA GLU A 122 6.34 -10.84 10.64
C GLU A 122 5.30 -9.80 11.07
N ASP A 123 4.98 -8.87 10.19
CA ASP A 123 3.99 -7.81 10.46
C ASP A 123 3.17 -7.46 9.21
N LYS A 124 1.89 -7.14 9.41
CA LYS A 124 0.91 -6.85 8.35
C LYS A 124 -0.15 -5.86 8.83
N ASP A 125 -1.09 -5.55 7.93
CA ASP A 125 -2.32 -4.81 8.24
C ASP A 125 -2.08 -3.43 8.84
N ALA A 126 -1.03 -2.76 8.37
CA ALA A 126 -0.62 -1.49 8.92
C ALA A 126 -1.28 -0.28 8.26
N CYS A 127 -1.62 0.71 9.07
CA CYS A 127 -2.14 1.99 8.64
C CYS A 127 -1.64 3.10 9.56
N LEU A 128 -1.15 4.19 8.97
CA LEU A 128 -0.88 5.41 9.72
C LEU A 128 -2.18 6.09 10.12
N PHE A 129 -2.14 6.87 11.18
CA PHE A 129 -3.18 7.86 11.44
C PHE A 129 -2.93 9.13 10.61
N PRO A 130 -3.99 9.87 10.23
CA PRO A 130 -3.89 11.09 9.40
C PRO A 130 -3.33 12.32 10.14
N ARG A 131 -2.85 12.14 11.37
CA ARG A 131 -2.32 13.21 12.21
C ARG A 131 -1.41 12.65 13.28
N ARG A 132 -0.62 13.53 13.88
CA ARG A 132 0.21 13.22 15.04
C ARG A 132 -0.58 13.21 16.35
N PHE A 133 -0.11 12.41 17.29
CA PHE A 133 -0.58 12.33 18.68
C PHE A 133 0.57 12.71 19.60
N ASN A 134 0.42 13.83 20.32
CA ASN A 134 1.48 14.39 21.18
C ASN A 134 2.83 14.53 20.43
N GLY A 135 2.77 15.08 19.21
CA GLY A 135 3.95 15.32 18.37
C GLY A 135 4.54 14.08 17.67
N ARG A 136 3.91 12.91 17.78
CA ARG A 136 4.39 11.65 17.19
C ARG A 136 3.43 11.09 16.15
N PHE A 137 3.95 10.52 15.07
CA PHE A 137 3.19 9.65 14.19
C PHE A 137 2.70 8.44 14.96
N ALA A 138 1.53 7.93 14.60
CA ALA A 138 0.97 6.72 15.15
C ALA A 138 0.65 5.75 14.01
N LEU A 139 1.03 4.49 14.20
CA LEU A 139 0.82 3.40 13.25
C LEU A 139 0.05 2.31 13.97
N ILE A 140 -1.12 1.91 13.46
CA ILE A 140 -1.72 0.63 13.81
C ILE A 140 -1.13 -0.45 12.91
N HIS A 141 -0.89 -1.64 13.46
CA HIS A 141 -0.29 -2.77 12.75
C HIS A 141 -0.59 -4.08 13.50
N ARG A 142 -0.20 -5.23 12.95
CA ARG A 142 -0.56 -6.55 13.49
C ARG A 142 0.64 -7.51 13.47
N PRO A 143 1.60 -7.35 14.40
CA PRO A 143 2.77 -8.22 14.47
C PRO A 143 2.34 -9.63 14.86
N ILE A 144 3.04 -10.62 14.32
CA ILE A 144 2.86 -12.03 14.71
C ILE A 144 3.91 -12.35 15.77
N VAL A 145 3.46 -12.49 17.01
CA VAL A 145 4.34 -12.78 18.15
C VAL A 145 3.95 -14.13 18.72
N ARG A 146 4.86 -15.10 18.64
CA ARG A 146 4.64 -16.48 19.12
C ARG A 146 3.40 -17.16 18.50
N GLY A 147 3.12 -16.86 17.23
CA GLY A 147 2.00 -17.41 16.48
C GLY A 147 0.65 -16.72 16.73
N GLU A 148 0.60 -15.71 17.60
CA GLU A 148 -0.60 -14.90 17.82
C GLU A 148 -0.49 -13.56 17.09
N ALA A 149 -1.62 -13.06 16.59
CA ALA A 149 -1.68 -11.81 15.85
C ALA A 149 -2.76 -10.89 16.43
N HIS A 150 -2.33 -9.88 17.19
CA HIS A 150 -3.20 -8.88 17.83
C HIS A 150 -2.97 -7.51 17.19
N MET A 151 -3.92 -6.59 17.33
CA MET A 151 -3.73 -5.20 16.89
C MET A 151 -2.84 -4.42 17.86
N TRP A 152 -1.80 -3.79 17.35
CA TRP A 152 -0.83 -3.00 18.12
C TRP A 152 -0.82 -1.56 17.61
N ILE A 153 -0.29 -0.66 18.44
CA ILE A 153 -0.01 0.73 18.05
C ILE A 153 1.44 1.08 18.38
N SER A 154 2.13 1.63 17.39
CA SER A 154 3.51 2.12 17.51
C SER A 154 3.56 3.63 17.26
N PHE A 155 4.50 4.31 17.91
CA PHE A 155 4.67 5.76 17.79
C PHE A 155 6.09 6.12 17.33
N SER A 156 6.20 7.05 16.39
CA SER A 156 7.48 7.58 15.87
C SER A 156 7.55 9.10 15.95
N PRO A 157 8.68 9.73 16.32
CA PRO A 157 8.84 11.18 16.24
C PRO A 157 9.01 11.68 14.79
N ASP A 158 9.47 10.82 13.89
CA ASP A 158 9.79 11.08 12.48
C ASP A 158 9.15 10.09 11.50
#